data_AF-A0AA42CQ19-F1
#
_entry.id   AF-A0AA42CQ19-F1
#
_cell.length_a   1.000
_cell.length_b   1.000
_cell.length_c   1.000
_cell.angle_alpha   90.00
_cell.angle_beta   90.00
_cell.angle_gamma   90.00
#
_symmetry.space_group_name_H-M   'P 1'
#
loop_
_entity.id
_entity.type
_entity.pdbx_description
1 polymer ?
#
loop_
_entity_poly.entity_id
_entity_poly.type
_entity_poly.pdbx_seq_one_letter_code
_entity_poly.pdbx_strand_id
1 'polypeptide(L)'
;MRIGIVGATGFIGRHTVAELVGRGHHVRAFGRDLMQLDLLPVHGDVAVIRHDTNWIALLDGLDGLVIATGSLNGPGMIEAHRDLPRRIAKAARLRGLPRLVLVSAVGASSHAPTRFLRSKAEGEAAILAKKPPGWTILRPSLVYGPGGRSMQFLAAVAALPIRLRLDSGPLRPILVDDVAGAIADLLESSQPLPDAIDAVGPRSLDINAYVDALGSWLGLRARCAVRIPTGLIVAAATVGTTLHLSLLDRDAITMLVAGAHGDPDALGRLTAVRPRTVMDGLKRYPASRADHMAARLGPWPHCLRQSLALLWVGTGLVSVVNLQDGTSLLREAGIDGRIALGVTLGGAMWDVLLGAAALLKPFRGMATIAQAATILLYTAIATALLPGLWGDPLGRLLKNIPLFVATLLLAQISRRSDHG
;
A
#
# COMPACT_ATOMS: atom_id res chain seq x y z
N MET A 1 9.96 -29.48 -8.45
CA MET A 1 9.09 -29.42 -7.26
C MET A 1 7.79 -28.72 -7.61
N ARG A 2 6.69 -29.14 -7.01
CA ARG A 2 5.38 -28.45 -7.01
C ARG A 2 5.28 -27.60 -5.75
N ILE A 3 5.27 -26.28 -5.89
CA ILE A 3 5.36 -25.34 -4.77
C ILE A 3 4.11 -24.46 -4.73
N GLY A 4 3.45 -24.44 -3.60
CA GLY A 4 2.36 -23.51 -3.33
C GLY A 4 2.85 -22.15 -2.84
N ILE A 5 2.22 -21.04 -3.25
CA ILE A 5 2.48 -19.71 -2.67
C ILE A 5 1.18 -19.07 -2.23
N VAL A 6 1.03 -18.87 -0.92
CA VAL A 6 -0.06 -18.07 -0.35
C VAL A 6 0.38 -16.61 -0.24
N GLY A 7 -0.43 -15.70 -0.78
CA GLY A 7 -0.03 -14.29 -0.94
C GLY A 7 0.75 -14.04 -2.22
N ALA A 8 0.53 -14.85 -3.27
CA ALA A 8 1.25 -14.81 -4.53
C ALA A 8 1.13 -13.47 -5.28
N THR A 9 0.01 -12.75 -5.12
CA THR A 9 -0.19 -11.42 -5.73
C THR A 9 0.49 -10.28 -4.95
N GLY A 10 0.99 -10.57 -3.75
CA GLY A 10 1.69 -9.61 -2.89
C GLY A 10 3.05 -9.19 -3.43
N PHE A 11 3.71 -8.26 -2.73
CA PHE A 11 5.03 -7.76 -3.11
C PHE A 11 6.09 -8.87 -3.07
N ILE A 12 6.30 -9.54 -1.93
CA ILE A 12 7.28 -10.65 -1.86
C ILE A 12 6.80 -11.83 -2.71
N GLY A 13 5.50 -12.18 -2.61
CA GLY A 13 4.93 -13.33 -3.31
C GLY A 13 5.16 -13.32 -4.83
N ARG A 14 4.93 -12.20 -5.53
CA ARG A 14 5.10 -12.14 -7.00
C ARG A 14 6.56 -12.33 -7.42
N HIS A 15 7.51 -11.83 -6.62
CA HIS A 15 8.94 -11.99 -6.87
C HIS A 15 9.37 -13.43 -6.58
N THR A 16 8.84 -14.05 -5.53
CA THR A 16 9.03 -15.48 -5.26
C THR A 16 8.44 -16.37 -6.36
N VAL A 17 7.26 -16.04 -6.89
CA VAL A 17 6.68 -16.75 -8.05
C VAL A 17 7.64 -16.69 -9.24
N ALA A 18 8.09 -15.48 -9.60
CA ALA A 18 8.98 -15.30 -10.75
C ALA A 18 10.31 -16.05 -10.57
N GLU A 19 10.91 -16.01 -9.37
CA GLU A 19 12.13 -16.74 -9.04
C GLU A 19 11.94 -18.26 -9.18
N LEU A 20 10.89 -18.82 -8.57
CA LEU A 20 10.65 -20.27 -8.59
C LEU A 20 10.33 -20.78 -10.00
N VAL A 21 9.54 -20.03 -10.78
CA VAL A 21 9.27 -20.36 -12.19
C VAL A 21 10.55 -20.27 -13.01
N GLY A 22 11.38 -19.25 -12.78
CA GLY A 22 12.69 -19.10 -13.43
C GLY A 22 13.65 -20.26 -13.15
N ARG A 23 13.52 -20.90 -11.98
CA ARG A 23 14.27 -22.12 -11.61
C ARG A 23 13.62 -23.43 -12.10
N GLY A 24 12.52 -23.36 -12.84
CA GLY A 24 11.84 -24.52 -13.42
C GLY A 24 10.90 -25.27 -12.45
N HIS A 25 10.48 -24.64 -11.34
CA HIS A 25 9.47 -25.23 -10.46
C HIS A 25 8.06 -25.01 -10.98
N HIS A 26 7.16 -25.95 -10.65
CA HIS A 26 5.73 -25.79 -10.89
C HIS A 26 5.12 -25.03 -9.72
N VAL A 27 4.65 -23.81 -9.95
CA VAL A 27 4.12 -22.94 -8.89
C VAL A 27 2.60 -22.93 -8.93
N ARG A 28 1.97 -23.29 -7.81
CA ARG A 28 0.54 -23.08 -7.57
C ARG A 28 0.32 -21.79 -6.80
N ALA A 29 -0.33 -20.81 -7.40
CA ALA A 29 -0.56 -19.51 -6.78
C ALA A 29 -1.92 -19.43 -6.06
N PHE A 30 -1.89 -19.07 -4.78
CA PHE A 30 -3.08 -18.87 -3.96
C PHE A 30 -3.32 -17.38 -3.68
N GLY A 31 -4.54 -16.91 -3.95
CA GLY A 31 -4.93 -15.51 -3.79
C GLY A 31 -6.44 -15.31 -3.69
N ARG A 32 -6.90 -14.08 -3.47
CA ARG A 32 -8.33 -13.78 -3.27
C ARG A 32 -9.06 -13.36 -4.54
N ASP A 33 -8.30 -12.93 -5.54
CA ASP A 33 -8.78 -12.33 -6.78
C ASP A 33 -8.17 -13.10 -7.95
N LEU A 34 -9.02 -13.75 -8.73
CA LEU A 34 -8.60 -14.56 -9.87
C LEU A 34 -7.93 -13.71 -10.94
N MET A 35 -8.44 -12.50 -11.20
CA MET A 35 -7.88 -11.63 -12.23
C MET A 35 -6.43 -11.23 -11.92
N GLN A 36 -6.09 -11.07 -10.64
CA GLN A 36 -4.71 -10.77 -10.23
C GLN A 36 -3.81 -12.00 -10.30
N LEU A 37 -4.35 -13.19 -10.05
CA LEU A 37 -3.62 -14.44 -10.14
C LEU A 37 -3.28 -14.78 -11.59
N ASP A 38 -4.19 -14.51 -12.53
CA ASP A 38 -3.98 -14.76 -13.97
C ASP A 38 -2.86 -13.90 -14.58
N LEU A 39 -2.44 -12.83 -13.89
CA LEU A 39 -1.30 -12.00 -14.29
C LEU A 39 0.06 -12.63 -13.90
N LEU A 40 0.06 -13.68 -13.08
CA LEU A 40 1.28 -14.34 -12.62
C LEU A 40 1.75 -15.37 -13.65
N PRO A 41 3.07 -15.60 -13.77
CA PRO A 41 3.64 -16.54 -14.74
C PRO A 41 3.51 -18.02 -14.28
N VAL A 42 2.33 -18.45 -13.86
CA VAL A 42 2.07 -19.77 -13.23
C VAL A 42 1.30 -20.75 -14.13
N HIS A 43 1.16 -20.43 -15.42
CA HIS A 43 0.52 -21.29 -16.43
C HIS A 43 -0.85 -21.86 -16.00
N GLY A 44 -1.68 -21.04 -15.33
CA GLY A 44 -3.04 -21.41 -14.94
C GLY A 44 -3.18 -22.26 -13.67
N ASP A 45 -2.09 -22.63 -12.99
CA ASP A 45 -2.18 -23.32 -11.68
C ASP A 45 -2.45 -22.31 -10.56
N VAL A 46 -3.70 -21.84 -10.50
CA VAL A 46 -4.19 -20.82 -9.57
C VAL A 46 -5.35 -21.36 -8.73
N ALA A 47 -5.44 -20.92 -7.48
CA ALA A 47 -6.55 -21.28 -6.61
C ALA A 47 -7.00 -20.07 -5.76
N VAL A 48 -8.30 -19.79 -5.81
CA VAL A 48 -8.92 -18.71 -5.02
C VAL A 48 -9.14 -19.17 -3.59
N ILE A 49 -8.63 -18.42 -2.62
CA ILE A 49 -8.79 -18.68 -1.19
C ILE A 49 -9.89 -17.84 -0.58
N ARG A 50 -10.75 -18.51 0.19
CA ARG A 50 -11.83 -17.97 1.02
C ARG A 50 -11.62 -18.31 2.49
N HIS A 51 -12.47 -17.79 3.36
CA HIS A 51 -12.37 -18.09 4.79
C HIS A 51 -12.59 -19.59 5.10
N ASP A 52 -13.49 -20.26 4.40
CA ASP A 52 -13.85 -21.68 4.57
C ASP A 52 -13.01 -22.65 3.71
N THR A 53 -11.92 -22.17 3.12
CA THR A 53 -11.05 -22.98 2.24
C THR A 53 -10.58 -24.27 2.90
N ASN A 54 -10.78 -25.40 2.20
CA ASN A 54 -10.21 -26.68 2.60
C ASN A 54 -8.72 -26.78 2.24
N TRP A 55 -7.86 -26.38 3.18
CA TRP A 55 -6.41 -26.43 3.02
C TRP A 55 -5.85 -27.84 2.82
N ILE A 56 -6.50 -28.89 3.33
CA ILE A 56 -6.00 -30.26 3.15
C ILE A 56 -6.04 -30.64 1.66
N ALA A 57 -7.12 -30.28 0.97
CA ALA A 57 -7.27 -30.53 -0.46
C ALA A 57 -6.33 -29.66 -1.31
N LEU A 58 -6.19 -28.37 -0.96
CA LEU A 58 -5.33 -27.46 -1.73
C LEU A 58 -3.83 -27.77 -1.62
N LEU A 59 -3.41 -28.35 -0.49
CA LEU A 59 -2.02 -28.73 -0.25
C LEU A 59 -1.68 -30.13 -0.79
N ASP A 60 -2.64 -30.83 -1.39
CA ASP A 60 -2.41 -32.14 -2.00
C ASP A 60 -1.41 -32.05 -3.17
N GLY A 61 -0.46 -32.99 -3.18
CA GLY A 61 0.59 -33.08 -4.20
C GLY A 61 1.63 -31.94 -4.20
N LEU A 62 1.67 -31.09 -3.18
CA LEU A 62 2.71 -30.07 -3.03
C LEU A 62 3.95 -30.63 -2.32
N ASP A 63 5.13 -30.27 -2.82
CA ASP A 63 6.43 -30.54 -2.21
C ASP A 63 6.85 -29.41 -1.26
N GLY A 64 6.36 -28.19 -1.50
CA GLY A 64 6.73 -27.01 -0.73
C GLY A 64 5.61 -25.98 -0.64
N LEU A 65 5.64 -25.15 0.40
CA LEU A 65 4.70 -24.05 0.58
C LEU A 65 5.39 -22.79 1.09
N VAL A 66 5.07 -21.66 0.47
CA VAL A 66 5.43 -20.33 0.96
C VAL A 66 4.19 -19.64 1.49
N ILE A 67 4.27 -19.11 2.70
CA ILE A 67 3.24 -18.24 3.27
C ILE A 67 3.79 -16.81 3.28
N ALA A 68 3.50 -16.06 2.22
CA ALA A 68 3.93 -14.66 2.01
C ALA A 68 2.78 -13.67 2.21
N THR A 69 1.89 -13.96 3.17
CA THR A 69 0.78 -13.07 3.53
C THR A 69 1.24 -12.00 4.51
N GLY A 70 0.88 -10.76 4.24
CA GLY A 70 1.22 -9.64 5.10
C GLY A 70 0.43 -8.39 4.78
N SER A 71 -0.03 -7.72 5.82
CA SER A 71 -0.54 -6.35 5.74
C SER A 71 0.04 -5.56 6.89
N LEU A 72 0.58 -4.35 6.65
CA LEU A 72 1.10 -3.53 7.74
C LEU A 72 0.01 -3.13 8.73
N ASN A 73 -1.23 -2.93 8.25
CA ASN A 73 -2.36 -2.49 9.05
C ASN A 73 -3.71 -2.96 8.47
N GLY A 74 -4.81 -2.58 9.13
CA GLY A 74 -6.17 -2.83 8.67
C GLY A 74 -6.85 -4.07 9.28
N PRO A 75 -8.15 -4.26 8.99
CA PRO A 75 -8.98 -5.29 9.65
C PRO A 75 -8.52 -6.72 9.34
N GLY A 76 -7.97 -6.96 8.14
CA GLY A 76 -7.49 -8.28 7.73
C GLY A 76 -6.10 -8.67 8.26
N MET A 77 -5.44 -7.81 9.04
CA MET A 77 -4.06 -8.05 9.49
C MET A 77 -3.94 -9.29 10.38
N ILE A 78 -4.83 -9.46 11.36
CA ILE A 78 -4.79 -10.61 12.27
C ILE A 78 -5.08 -11.92 11.52
N GLU A 79 -6.05 -11.88 10.63
CA GLU A 79 -6.37 -13.01 9.75
C GLU A 79 -5.14 -13.42 8.94
N ALA A 80 -4.46 -12.47 8.30
CA ALA A 80 -3.30 -12.73 7.45
C ALA A 80 -2.04 -13.18 8.22
N HIS A 81 -1.84 -12.72 9.45
CA HIS A 81 -0.60 -12.95 10.20
C HIS A 81 -0.68 -14.11 11.18
N ARG A 82 -1.87 -14.44 11.69
CA ARG A 82 -2.06 -15.45 12.73
C ARG A 82 -3.00 -16.56 12.29
N ASP A 83 -4.24 -16.21 11.97
CA ASP A 83 -5.30 -17.21 11.82
C ASP A 83 -5.10 -18.05 10.56
N LEU A 84 -4.69 -17.42 9.46
CA LEU A 84 -4.36 -18.10 8.21
C LEU A 84 -3.11 -19.01 8.34
N PRO A 85 -1.93 -18.53 8.79
CA PRO A 85 -0.78 -19.41 9.05
C PRO A 85 -1.11 -20.57 9.99
N ARG A 86 -1.91 -20.36 11.03
CA ARG A 86 -2.33 -21.42 11.96
C ARG A 86 -3.15 -22.51 11.26
N ARG A 87 -4.10 -22.13 10.40
CA ARG A 87 -4.94 -23.08 9.66
C ARG A 87 -4.13 -23.85 8.62
N ILE A 88 -3.27 -23.16 7.89
CA ILE A 88 -2.37 -23.77 6.91
C ILE A 88 -1.40 -24.74 7.60
N ALA A 89 -0.75 -24.33 8.70
CA ALA A 89 0.19 -25.17 9.43
C ALA A 89 -0.45 -26.48 9.93
N LYS A 90 -1.70 -26.41 10.40
CA LYS A 90 -2.46 -27.61 10.79
C LYS A 90 -2.66 -28.55 9.60
N ALA A 91 -3.14 -28.04 8.47
CA ALA A 91 -3.38 -28.84 7.26
C ALA A 91 -2.08 -29.40 6.66
N ALA A 92 -1.02 -28.59 6.60
CA ALA A 92 0.28 -28.98 6.08
C ALA A 92 0.92 -30.11 6.90
N ARG A 93 0.78 -30.10 8.24
CA ARG A 93 1.22 -31.22 9.09
C ARG A 93 0.43 -32.50 8.81
N LEU A 94 -0.89 -32.40 8.70
CA LEU A 94 -1.74 -33.58 8.40
C LEU A 94 -1.41 -34.19 7.03
N ARG A 95 -1.01 -33.36 6.07
CA ARG A 95 -0.57 -33.77 4.73
C ARG A 95 0.88 -34.23 4.67
N GLY A 96 1.66 -34.07 5.74
CA GLY A 96 3.09 -34.40 5.75
C GLY A 96 3.92 -33.53 4.82
N LEU A 97 3.54 -32.25 4.63
CA LEU A 97 4.24 -31.34 3.72
C LEU A 97 5.72 -31.21 4.10
N PRO A 98 6.69 -31.53 3.21
CA PRO A 98 8.08 -31.63 3.61
C PRO A 98 8.75 -30.26 3.78
N ARG A 99 8.39 -29.27 2.95
CA ARG A 99 9.02 -27.93 2.98
C ARG A 99 7.99 -26.84 3.20
N LEU A 100 8.29 -25.92 4.12
CA LEU A 100 7.44 -24.75 4.38
C LEU A 100 8.29 -23.55 4.80
N VAL A 101 8.05 -22.40 4.18
CA VAL A 101 8.65 -21.13 4.57
C VAL A 101 7.55 -20.13 4.92
N LEU A 102 7.48 -19.70 6.18
CA LEU A 102 6.66 -18.56 6.58
C LEU A 102 7.49 -17.28 6.44
N VAL A 103 6.99 -16.32 5.65
CA VAL A 103 7.60 -14.98 5.60
C VAL A 103 7.05 -14.16 6.77
N SER A 104 7.93 -13.83 7.70
CA SER A 104 7.63 -13.03 8.90
C SER A 104 8.22 -11.61 8.80
N ALA A 105 8.79 -11.09 9.88
CA ALA A 105 9.50 -9.82 9.93
C ALA A 105 10.55 -9.85 11.07
N VAL A 106 11.67 -9.15 10.88
CA VAL A 106 12.65 -8.92 11.95
C VAL A 106 11.98 -8.19 13.12
N GLY A 107 12.31 -8.61 14.35
CA GLY A 107 11.74 -8.05 15.57
C GLY A 107 10.36 -8.60 15.94
N ALA A 108 9.84 -9.60 15.23
CA ALA A 108 8.64 -10.32 15.63
C ALA A 108 8.86 -10.99 17.00
N SER A 109 8.08 -10.55 18.00
CA SER A 109 8.09 -11.07 19.36
C SER A 109 6.75 -10.78 20.03
N SER A 110 6.36 -11.61 21.01
CA SER A 110 5.17 -11.37 21.84
C SER A 110 5.24 -10.04 22.61
N HIS A 111 6.45 -9.55 22.89
CA HIS A 111 6.70 -8.29 23.59
C HIS A 111 7.09 -7.14 22.64
N ALA A 112 6.93 -7.33 21.33
CA ALA A 112 7.28 -6.30 20.35
C ALA A 112 6.40 -5.04 20.51
N PRO A 113 6.92 -3.84 20.18
CA PRO A 113 6.22 -2.59 20.45
C PRO A 113 4.94 -2.40 19.63
N THR A 114 4.90 -2.96 18.41
CA THR A 114 3.78 -2.77 17.49
C THR A 114 2.85 -3.99 17.41
N ARG A 115 1.57 -3.73 17.14
CA ARG A 115 0.58 -4.80 16.96
C ARG A 115 0.92 -5.66 15.75
N PHE A 116 1.47 -5.03 14.69
CA PHE A 116 2.02 -5.73 13.54
C PHE A 116 3.01 -6.83 13.95
N LEU A 117 4.09 -6.51 14.66
CA LEU A 117 5.14 -7.46 15.02
C LEU A 117 4.63 -8.56 15.97
N ARG A 118 3.78 -8.21 16.95
CA ARG A 118 3.16 -9.19 17.84
C ARG A 118 2.29 -10.19 17.08
N SER A 119 1.48 -9.71 16.14
CA SER A 119 0.63 -10.59 15.32
C SER A 119 1.44 -11.53 14.41
N LYS A 120 2.60 -11.10 13.91
CA LYS A 120 3.52 -11.97 13.16
C LYS A 120 4.10 -13.07 14.06
N ALA A 121 4.50 -12.71 15.30
CA ALA A 121 4.98 -13.69 16.29
C ALA A 121 3.93 -14.74 16.67
N GLU A 122 2.65 -14.35 16.75
CA GLU A 122 1.54 -15.31 16.96
C GLU A 122 1.43 -16.33 15.80
N GLY A 123 1.67 -15.89 14.56
CA GLY A 123 1.75 -16.78 13.39
C GLY A 123 2.97 -17.70 13.41
N GLU A 124 4.13 -17.17 13.77
CA GLU A 124 5.38 -17.93 13.93
C GLU A 124 5.20 -19.07 14.93
N ALA A 125 4.58 -18.80 16.08
CA ALA A 125 4.31 -19.81 17.11
C ALA A 125 3.50 -21.00 16.55
N ALA A 126 2.58 -20.77 15.61
CA ALA A 126 1.77 -21.84 15.02
C ALA A 126 2.56 -22.74 14.05
N ILE A 127 3.60 -22.19 13.40
CA ILE A 127 4.53 -22.94 12.55
C ILE A 127 5.49 -23.75 13.41
N LEU A 128 6.01 -23.15 14.48
CA LEU A 128 6.97 -23.79 15.38
C LEU A 128 6.35 -24.86 16.27
N ALA A 129 5.05 -24.77 16.58
CA ALA A 129 4.32 -25.78 17.33
C ALA A 129 4.31 -27.13 16.58
N LYS A 130 5.24 -28.02 16.95
CA LYS A 130 5.52 -29.31 16.28
C LYS A 130 6.10 -29.14 14.88
N LYS A 131 7.10 -28.26 14.75
CA LYS A 131 7.80 -27.97 13.50
C LYS A 131 8.46 -29.23 12.89
N PRO A 132 8.10 -29.62 11.65
CA PRO A 132 8.90 -30.56 10.86
C PRO A 132 10.29 -29.98 10.53
N PRO A 133 11.31 -30.81 10.28
CA PRO A 133 12.68 -30.34 10.06
C PRO A 133 12.83 -29.45 8.82
N GLY A 134 11.99 -29.61 7.79
CA GLY A 134 12.04 -28.81 6.57
C GLY A 134 11.24 -27.51 6.62
N TRP A 135 10.72 -27.13 7.79
CA TRP A 135 9.95 -25.88 7.96
C TRP A 135 10.82 -24.81 8.60
N THR A 136 10.64 -23.55 8.18
CA THR A 136 11.36 -22.42 8.77
C THR A 136 10.58 -21.13 8.65
N ILE A 137 11.04 -20.11 9.37
CA ILE A 137 10.54 -18.75 9.32
C ILE A 137 11.63 -17.86 8.74
N LEU A 138 11.32 -17.15 7.66
CA LEU A 138 12.19 -16.12 7.11
C LEU A 138 11.73 -14.76 7.63
N ARG A 139 12.58 -14.06 8.38
CA ARG A 139 12.30 -12.74 8.96
C ARG A 139 13.03 -11.66 8.16
N PRO A 140 12.42 -11.10 7.11
CA PRO A 140 13.02 -9.97 6.40
C PRO A 140 13.01 -8.68 7.24
N SER A 141 14.03 -7.85 7.04
CA SER A 141 14.04 -6.44 7.48
C SER A 141 13.20 -5.58 6.51
N LEU A 142 13.56 -4.31 6.29
CA LEU A 142 12.93 -3.45 5.28
C LEU A 142 13.21 -4.01 3.87
N VAL A 143 12.22 -4.68 3.28
CA VAL A 143 12.32 -5.18 1.91
C VAL A 143 12.07 -4.06 0.92
N TYR A 144 12.99 -3.88 -0.03
CA TYR A 144 12.88 -2.88 -1.09
C TYR A 144 13.02 -3.52 -2.48
N GLY A 145 12.51 -2.82 -3.48
CA GLY A 145 12.50 -3.26 -4.88
C GLY A 145 11.20 -2.87 -5.59
N PRO A 146 11.11 -3.17 -6.90
CA PRO A 146 9.95 -2.80 -7.72
C PRO A 146 8.64 -3.35 -7.16
N GLY A 147 7.67 -2.46 -6.95
CA GLY A 147 6.37 -2.79 -6.34
C GLY A 147 6.34 -2.72 -4.81
N GLY A 148 7.45 -2.38 -4.16
CA GLY A 148 7.52 -2.20 -2.71
C GLY A 148 6.88 -0.89 -2.26
N ARG A 149 5.75 -0.96 -1.54
CA ARG A 149 5.02 0.23 -1.04
C ARG A 149 5.87 1.10 -0.11
N SER A 150 6.67 0.49 0.76
CA SER A 150 7.56 1.22 1.67
C SER A 150 8.66 1.97 0.91
N MET A 151 9.23 1.35 -0.14
CA MET A 151 10.20 2.02 -1.01
C MET A 151 9.56 3.19 -1.76
N GLN A 152 8.35 3.02 -2.31
CA GLN A 152 7.62 4.09 -3.00
C GLN A 152 7.32 5.27 -2.06
N PHE A 153 6.88 4.99 -0.84
CA PHE A 153 6.63 6.01 0.18
C PHE A 153 7.92 6.78 0.53
N LEU A 154 9.01 6.07 0.83
CA LEU A 154 10.28 6.71 1.19
C LEU A 154 10.93 7.42 0.00
N ALA A 155 10.70 6.95 -1.23
CA ALA A 155 11.08 7.64 -2.46
C ALA A 155 10.30 8.96 -2.62
N ALA A 156 9.02 8.99 -2.25
CA ALA A 156 8.24 10.23 -2.25
C ALA A 156 8.75 11.23 -1.19
N VAL A 157 9.14 10.75 -0.01
CA VAL A 157 9.84 11.58 0.99
C VAL A 157 11.17 12.11 0.42
N ALA A 158 11.92 11.27 -0.31
CA ALA A 158 13.13 11.66 -1.01
C ALA A 158 12.89 12.61 -2.20
N ALA A 159 11.65 12.81 -2.64
CA ALA A 159 11.31 13.75 -3.71
C ALA A 159 10.90 15.13 -3.19
N LEU A 160 10.73 15.30 -1.88
CA LEU A 160 10.43 16.59 -1.28
C LEU A 160 11.60 17.58 -1.48
N PRO A 161 11.33 18.87 -1.70
CA PRO A 161 12.37 19.89 -1.84
C PRO A 161 13.20 20.06 -0.56
N ILE A 162 12.60 19.76 0.60
CA ILE A 162 13.20 19.78 1.93
C ILE A 162 13.36 18.33 2.41
N ARG A 163 14.60 17.90 2.74
CA ARG A 163 14.81 16.59 3.40
C ARG A 163 14.26 16.66 4.81
N LEU A 164 13.32 15.79 5.12
CA LEU A 164 12.87 15.57 6.49
C LEU A 164 13.82 14.55 7.15
N ARG A 165 14.50 14.95 8.23
CA ARG A 165 15.41 14.09 8.99
C ARG A 165 14.71 13.62 10.25
N LEU A 166 14.77 12.31 10.50
CA LEU A 166 14.11 11.65 11.62
C LEU A 166 15.14 10.82 12.40
N ASP A 167 15.03 10.79 13.72
CA ASP A 167 15.86 9.92 14.55
C ASP A 167 15.31 8.49 14.49
N SER A 168 16.09 7.55 13.95
CA SER A 168 15.69 6.15 13.79
C SER A 168 16.73 5.18 14.35
N GLY A 169 16.29 3.96 14.65
CA GLY A 169 17.20 2.86 14.93
C GLY A 169 17.93 2.37 13.67
N PRO A 170 18.92 1.48 13.82
CA PRO A 170 19.62 0.88 12.69
C PRO A 170 18.70 -0.06 11.90
N LEU A 171 18.85 -0.01 10.58
CA LEU A 171 18.09 -0.79 9.60
C LEU A 171 19.08 -1.50 8.67
N ARG A 172 18.72 -2.70 8.21
CA ARG A 172 19.50 -3.43 7.19
C ARG A 172 18.60 -3.83 6.03
N PRO A 173 18.26 -2.88 5.14
CA PRO A 173 17.31 -3.12 4.06
C PRO A 173 17.81 -4.23 3.13
N ILE A 174 16.90 -5.11 2.71
CA ILE A 174 17.22 -6.25 1.83
C ILE A 174 16.44 -6.13 0.51
N LEU A 175 17.10 -6.49 -0.59
CA LEU A 175 16.47 -6.48 -1.91
C LEU A 175 15.45 -7.64 -1.99
N VAL A 176 14.29 -7.38 -2.60
CA VAL A 176 13.24 -8.40 -2.76
C VAL A 176 13.70 -9.63 -3.54
N ASP A 177 14.58 -9.46 -4.54
CA ASP A 177 15.18 -10.56 -5.30
C ASP A 177 16.00 -11.48 -4.38
N ASP A 178 16.76 -10.91 -3.43
CA ASP A 178 17.58 -11.69 -2.50
C ASP A 178 16.67 -12.46 -1.53
N VAL A 179 15.54 -11.88 -1.12
CA VAL A 179 14.52 -12.58 -0.33
C VAL A 179 13.88 -13.71 -1.13
N ALA A 180 13.52 -13.46 -2.40
CA ALA A 180 12.91 -14.46 -3.27
C ALA A 180 13.86 -15.64 -3.53
N GLY A 181 15.13 -15.36 -3.86
CA GLY A 181 16.17 -16.37 -4.03
C GLY A 181 16.41 -17.17 -2.76
N ALA A 182 16.40 -16.52 -1.59
CA ALA A 182 16.56 -17.21 -0.32
C ALA A 182 15.39 -18.15 -0.03
N ILE A 183 14.15 -17.75 -0.34
CA ILE A 183 12.98 -18.62 -0.21
C ILE A 183 13.12 -19.85 -1.11
N ALA A 184 13.57 -19.67 -2.35
CA ALA A 184 13.81 -20.78 -3.27
C ALA A 184 14.89 -21.75 -2.74
N ASP A 185 16.05 -21.24 -2.34
CA ASP A 185 17.14 -22.04 -1.75
C ASP A 185 16.68 -22.83 -0.51
N LEU A 186 15.86 -22.21 0.36
CA LEU A 186 15.35 -22.88 1.57
C LEU A 186 14.34 -23.99 1.25
N LEU A 187 13.54 -23.85 0.19
CA LEU A 187 12.62 -24.88 -0.27
C LEU A 187 13.37 -26.03 -0.96
N GLU A 188 14.42 -25.73 -1.72
CA GLU A 188 15.25 -26.70 -2.43
C GLU A 188 16.21 -27.46 -1.51
N SER A 189 16.56 -26.88 -0.36
CA SER A 189 17.46 -27.50 0.61
C SER A 189 16.97 -28.88 1.02
N SER A 190 17.87 -29.86 1.06
CA SER A 190 17.59 -31.20 1.62
C SER A 190 17.83 -31.26 3.12
N GLN A 191 18.50 -30.27 3.71
CA GLN A 191 18.91 -30.26 5.11
C GLN A 191 17.78 -29.81 6.05
N PRO A 192 17.86 -30.17 7.34
CA PRO A 192 17.03 -29.55 8.38
C PRO A 192 17.26 -28.04 8.41
N LEU A 193 16.19 -27.26 8.56
CA LEU A 193 16.24 -25.82 8.64
C LEU A 193 16.13 -25.35 10.10
N PRO A 194 16.77 -24.23 10.47
CA PRO A 194 16.58 -23.64 11.79
C PRO A 194 15.14 -23.12 11.95
N ASP A 195 14.78 -22.74 13.17
CA ASP A 195 13.44 -22.23 13.49
C ASP A 195 13.14 -20.91 12.80
N ALA A 196 14.09 -19.98 12.81
CA ALA A 196 13.97 -18.69 12.15
C ALA A 196 15.32 -18.22 11.59
N ILE A 197 15.26 -17.46 10.50
CA ILE A 197 16.40 -16.88 9.80
C ILE A 197 16.11 -15.41 9.54
N ASP A 198 16.98 -14.52 10.01
CA ASP A 198 16.88 -13.11 9.68
C ASP A 198 17.42 -12.87 8.27
N ALA A 199 16.60 -12.27 7.41
CA ALA A 199 16.94 -11.90 6.05
C ALA A 199 17.19 -10.40 5.98
N VAL A 200 18.46 -10.01 6.14
CA VAL A 200 18.89 -8.62 6.23
C VAL A 200 19.95 -8.28 5.19
N GLY A 201 20.04 -7.01 4.81
CA GLY A 201 21.10 -6.51 3.95
C GLY A 201 22.48 -6.51 4.64
N PRO A 202 23.57 -6.42 3.85
CA PRO A 202 24.94 -6.54 4.35
C PRO A 202 25.41 -5.30 5.12
N ARG A 203 24.77 -4.14 4.92
CA ARG A 203 25.16 -2.87 5.55
C ARG A 203 24.04 -2.34 6.43
N SER A 204 24.43 -1.90 7.63
CA SER A 204 23.55 -1.14 8.53
C SER A 204 23.47 0.31 8.08
N LEU A 205 22.26 0.83 7.98
CA LEU A 205 21.92 2.20 7.61
C LEU A 205 20.87 2.73 8.59
N ASP A 206 20.79 4.04 8.79
CA ASP A 206 19.59 4.65 9.35
C ASP A 206 18.58 4.96 8.23
N ILE A 207 17.38 5.41 8.61
CA ILE A 207 16.35 5.74 7.61
C ILE A 207 16.76 6.94 6.74
N ASN A 208 17.54 7.88 7.28
CA ASN A 208 17.96 9.07 6.56
C ASN A 208 18.94 8.71 5.43
N ALA A 209 19.92 7.86 5.70
CA ALA A 209 20.86 7.35 4.70
C ALA A 209 20.13 6.53 3.62
N TYR A 210 19.11 5.76 4.01
CA TYR A 210 18.29 5.03 3.04
C TYR A 210 17.47 5.98 2.14
N VAL A 211 16.86 7.03 2.71
CA VAL A 211 16.15 8.08 1.93
C VAL A 211 17.12 8.84 1.01
N ASP A 212 18.33 9.13 1.47
CA ASP A 212 19.37 9.77 0.65
C ASP A 212 19.85 8.86 -0.50
N ALA A 213 19.94 7.54 -0.28
CA ALA A 213 20.22 6.56 -1.32
C ALA A 213 19.10 6.52 -2.38
N LEU A 214 17.83 6.54 -1.97
CA LEU A 214 16.68 6.62 -2.89
C LEU A 214 16.67 7.94 -3.67
N GLY A 215 16.96 9.06 -3.01
CA GLY A 215 17.09 10.35 -3.68
C GLY A 215 18.19 10.34 -4.74
N SER A 216 19.34 9.74 -4.43
CA SER A 216 20.46 9.58 -5.36
C SER A 216 20.08 8.69 -6.55
N TRP A 217 19.39 7.58 -6.31
CA TRP A 217 18.86 6.70 -7.36
C TRP A 217 17.87 7.42 -8.29
N LEU A 218 17.04 8.30 -7.74
CA LEU A 218 16.12 9.16 -8.50
C LEU A 218 16.80 10.41 -9.11
N GLY A 219 18.10 10.60 -8.95
CA GLY A 219 18.77 11.84 -9.39
C GLY A 219 18.22 13.11 -8.73
N LEU A 220 17.61 13.00 -7.54
CA LEU A 220 17.01 14.10 -6.80
C LEU A 220 17.92 14.56 -5.67
N ARG A 221 18.27 15.84 -5.68
CA ARG A 221 18.98 16.51 -4.60
C ARG A 221 18.01 17.44 -3.87
N ALA A 222 17.94 17.30 -2.55
CA ALA A 222 17.23 18.27 -1.73
C ALA A 222 18.03 19.56 -1.61
N ARG A 223 17.33 20.67 -1.39
CA ARG A 223 17.95 21.99 -1.24
C ARG A 223 18.36 22.27 0.20
N CYS A 224 17.63 21.73 1.17
CA CYS A 224 17.93 21.85 2.59
C CYS A 224 17.45 20.62 3.36
N ALA A 225 17.88 20.48 4.61
CA ALA A 225 17.46 19.42 5.52
C ALA A 225 16.94 20.02 6.83
N VAL A 226 15.81 19.51 7.30
CA VAL A 226 15.19 19.92 8.56
C VAL A 226 15.00 18.69 9.43
N ARG A 227 15.49 18.75 10.67
CA ARG A 227 15.26 17.70 11.67
C ARG A 227 13.88 17.87 12.27
N ILE A 228 13.09 16.81 12.25
CA ILE A 228 11.78 16.78 12.88
C ILE A 228 11.89 15.99 14.19
N PRO A 229 11.57 16.61 15.34
CA PRO A 229 11.47 15.89 16.61
C PRO A 229 10.53 14.68 16.50
N THR A 230 10.97 13.52 17.00
CA THR A 230 10.20 12.27 16.96
C THR A 230 8.80 12.41 17.56
N GLY A 231 8.66 13.20 18.62
CA GLY A 231 7.36 13.49 19.24
C GLY A 231 6.34 14.13 18.28
N LEU A 232 6.78 15.04 17.40
CA LEU A 232 5.90 15.67 16.41
C LEU A 232 5.49 14.68 15.33
N ILE A 233 6.40 13.81 14.89
CA ILE A 233 6.09 12.77 13.90
C ILE A 233 5.08 11.78 14.48
N VAL A 234 5.27 11.33 15.71
CA VAL A 234 4.35 10.42 16.40
C VAL A 234 2.98 11.07 16.62
N ALA A 235 2.94 12.36 16.99
CA ALA A 235 1.69 13.11 17.13
C ALA A 235 0.96 13.23 15.78
N ALA A 236 1.66 13.65 14.72
CA ALA A 236 1.11 13.76 13.37
C ALA A 236 0.60 12.40 12.85
N ALA A 237 1.35 11.32 13.10
CA ALA A 237 0.92 9.97 12.73
C ALA A 237 -0.27 9.50 13.55
N THR A 238 -0.34 9.84 14.84
CA THR A 238 -1.50 9.49 15.69
C THR A 238 -2.76 10.18 15.17
N VAL A 239 -2.73 11.50 14.99
CA VAL A 239 -3.84 12.28 14.40
C VAL A 239 -4.20 11.74 13.02
N GLY A 240 -3.18 11.50 12.21
CA GLY A 240 -3.28 10.96 10.87
C GLY A 240 -3.95 9.58 10.77
N THR A 241 -3.60 8.66 11.67
CA THR A 241 -4.21 7.33 11.76
C THR A 241 -5.66 7.41 12.22
N THR A 242 -5.96 8.22 13.24
CA THR A 242 -7.33 8.42 13.76
C THR A 242 -8.24 9.02 12.70
N LEU A 243 -7.77 10.07 12.00
CA LEU A 243 -8.55 10.76 10.98
C LEU A 243 -8.51 10.07 9.60
N HIS A 244 -7.75 8.96 9.46
CA HIS A 244 -7.53 8.29 8.18
C HIS A 244 -6.95 9.20 7.08
N LEU A 245 -6.21 10.24 7.49
CA LEU A 245 -5.62 11.28 6.64
C LEU A 245 -4.13 11.06 6.36
N SER A 246 -3.50 10.06 6.98
CA SER A 246 -2.04 9.93 6.92
C SER A 246 -1.53 8.85 5.99
N LEU A 247 -0.46 9.21 5.26
CA LEU A 247 0.42 8.31 4.53
C LEU A 247 1.41 7.58 5.46
N LEU A 248 1.58 8.10 6.69
CA LEU A 248 2.44 7.61 7.75
C LEU A 248 1.62 6.87 8.82
N ASP A 249 1.87 5.57 8.95
CA ASP A 249 1.30 4.74 10.01
C ASP A 249 2.12 4.85 11.29
N ARG A 250 1.44 4.91 12.45
CA ARG A 250 2.07 4.97 13.77
C ARG A 250 2.94 3.73 14.02
N ASP A 251 2.46 2.56 13.63
CA ASP A 251 3.22 1.31 13.77
C ASP A 251 4.49 1.35 12.91
N ALA A 252 4.42 1.89 11.68
CA ALA A 252 5.58 2.02 10.81
C ALA A 252 6.66 2.94 11.41
N ILE A 253 6.28 4.09 11.97
CA ILE A 253 7.24 5.00 12.64
C ILE A 253 7.83 4.33 13.88
N THR A 254 7.02 3.67 14.68
CA THR A 254 7.49 2.98 15.88
C THR A 254 8.52 1.89 15.53
N MET A 255 8.30 1.16 14.44
CA MET A 255 9.27 0.19 13.91
C MET A 255 10.55 0.84 13.38
N LEU A 256 10.45 1.98 12.70
CA LEU A 256 11.64 2.73 12.26
C LEU A 256 12.46 3.24 13.45
N VAL A 257 11.81 3.74 14.50
CA VAL A 257 12.49 4.19 15.72
C VAL A 257 13.15 3.03 16.44
N ALA A 258 12.48 1.87 16.55
CA ALA A 258 13.05 0.67 17.15
C ALA A 258 14.23 0.09 16.33
N GLY A 259 14.21 0.29 15.00
CA GLY A 259 15.16 -0.33 14.07
C GLY A 259 14.80 -1.78 13.73
N ALA A 260 15.47 -2.31 12.73
CA ALA A 260 15.29 -3.67 12.23
C ALA A 260 16.67 -4.25 11.90
N HIS A 261 17.40 -4.56 12.98
CA HIS A 261 18.71 -5.18 12.95
C HIS A 261 18.57 -6.70 13.01
N GLY A 262 19.48 -7.40 12.35
CA GLY A 262 19.54 -8.86 12.34
C GLY A 262 20.94 -9.32 11.95
N ASP A 263 21.19 -10.62 12.12
CA ASP A 263 22.47 -11.24 11.77
C ASP A 263 22.66 -11.22 10.23
N PRO A 264 23.69 -10.51 9.70
CA PRO A 264 23.91 -10.42 8.25
C PRO A 264 24.34 -11.74 7.62
N ASP A 265 24.92 -12.63 8.42
CA ASP A 265 25.53 -13.86 7.95
C ASP A 265 24.53 -15.03 7.98
N ALA A 266 23.40 -14.87 8.67
CA ALA A 266 22.38 -15.91 8.82
C ALA A 266 21.91 -16.49 7.49
N LEU A 267 21.65 -15.63 6.51
CA LEU A 267 21.20 -16.03 5.19
C LEU A 267 22.32 -16.72 4.40
N GLY A 268 23.54 -16.17 4.45
CA GLY A 268 24.70 -16.68 3.71
C GLY A 268 25.19 -18.05 4.19
N ARG A 269 24.89 -18.43 5.45
CA ARG A 269 25.19 -19.77 6.00
C ARG A 269 24.29 -20.87 5.46
N LEU A 270 23.10 -20.53 4.95
CA LEU A 270 22.05 -21.51 4.58
C LEU A 270 21.65 -21.44 3.11
N THR A 271 22.02 -20.36 2.42
CA THR A 271 21.60 -20.07 1.04
C THR A 271 22.80 -19.65 0.20
N ALA A 272 22.71 -19.83 -1.11
CA ALA A 272 23.68 -19.33 -2.07
C ALA A 272 23.58 -17.81 -2.23
N VAL A 273 22.46 -17.22 -1.80
CA VAL A 273 22.23 -15.77 -1.85
C VAL A 273 23.29 -15.02 -1.04
N ARG A 274 23.77 -13.93 -1.65
CA ARG A 274 24.63 -12.94 -1.03
C ARG A 274 23.89 -11.60 -1.06
N PRO A 275 23.29 -11.18 0.06
CA PRO A 275 22.50 -9.95 0.12
C PRO A 275 23.27 -8.76 -0.43
N ARG A 276 22.65 -8.02 -1.35
CA ARG A 276 23.27 -6.88 -2.02
C ARG A 276 23.16 -5.63 -1.15
N THR A 277 24.11 -4.71 -1.33
CA THR A 277 23.98 -3.38 -0.74
C THR A 277 22.78 -2.65 -1.37
N VAL A 278 22.22 -1.67 -0.65
CA VAL A 278 21.11 -0.84 -1.17
C VAL A 278 21.45 -0.22 -2.52
N MET A 279 22.65 0.32 -2.68
CA MET A 279 23.05 0.95 -3.94
C MET A 279 23.15 -0.05 -5.09
N ASP A 280 23.66 -1.25 -4.84
CA ASP A 280 23.79 -2.27 -5.89
C ASP A 280 22.42 -2.87 -6.26
N GLY A 281 21.54 -3.05 -5.29
CA GLY A 281 20.15 -3.44 -5.55
C GLY A 281 19.39 -2.38 -6.35
N LEU A 282 19.58 -1.10 -6.04
CA LEU A 282 18.97 0.01 -6.81
C LEU A 282 19.54 0.11 -8.24
N LYS A 283 20.82 -0.20 -8.47
CA LYS A 283 21.41 -0.23 -9.83
C LYS A 283 20.81 -1.32 -10.72
N ARG A 284 20.37 -2.44 -10.14
CA ARG A 284 19.70 -3.52 -10.89
C ARG A 284 18.36 -3.08 -11.48
N TYR A 285 17.73 -2.09 -10.85
CA TYR A 285 16.48 -1.50 -11.31
C TYR A 285 16.68 0.00 -11.52
N PRO A 286 17.31 0.43 -12.65
CA PRO A 286 17.52 1.84 -12.93
C PRO A 286 16.21 2.62 -12.85
N ALA A 287 16.25 3.80 -12.23
CA ALA A 287 15.05 4.62 -12.04
C ALA A 287 14.39 4.95 -13.38
N SER A 288 13.11 4.62 -13.51
CA SER A 288 12.31 4.92 -14.68
C SER A 288 11.60 6.26 -14.53
N ARG A 289 11.09 6.81 -15.64
CA ARG A 289 10.19 7.99 -15.61
C ARG A 289 8.98 7.78 -14.70
N ALA A 290 8.48 6.55 -14.62
CA ALA A 290 7.37 6.20 -13.75
C ALA A 290 7.75 6.33 -12.26
N ASP A 291 8.97 5.95 -11.88
CA ASP A 291 9.47 6.08 -10.51
C ASP A 291 9.62 7.54 -10.10
N HIS A 292 10.19 8.38 -10.98
CA HIS A 292 10.29 9.83 -10.73
C HIS A 292 8.91 10.47 -10.55
N MET A 293 7.96 10.11 -11.42
CA MET A 293 6.61 10.65 -11.37
C MET A 293 5.88 10.18 -10.09
N ALA A 294 5.96 8.90 -9.76
CA ALA A 294 5.34 8.34 -8.56
C ALA A 294 5.91 8.97 -7.28
N ALA A 295 7.24 9.15 -7.20
CA ALA A 295 7.90 9.80 -6.08
C ALA A 295 7.43 11.26 -5.92
N ARG A 296 7.40 12.04 -7.01
CA ARG A 296 6.97 13.45 -6.97
C ARG A 296 5.48 13.61 -6.68
N LEU A 297 4.65 12.71 -7.21
CA LEU A 297 3.19 12.76 -7.03
C LEU A 297 2.73 12.22 -5.69
N GLY A 298 3.55 11.46 -4.95
CA GLY A 298 3.17 10.73 -3.73
C GLY A 298 2.07 11.37 -2.84
N PRO A 299 2.27 12.59 -2.30
CA PRO A 299 1.28 13.21 -1.40
C PRO A 299 0.11 13.88 -2.12
N TRP A 300 0.28 14.26 -3.38
CA TRP A 300 -0.64 15.18 -4.08
C TRP A 300 -2.04 14.64 -4.34
N PRO A 301 -2.27 13.34 -4.68
CA PRO A 301 -3.61 12.80 -4.80
C PRO A 301 -4.43 12.92 -3.50
N HIS A 302 -3.76 12.82 -2.35
CA HIS A 302 -4.43 12.99 -1.06
C HIS A 302 -4.82 14.46 -0.83
N CYS A 303 -3.87 15.39 -1.04
CA CYS A 303 -4.13 16.82 -0.96
C CYS A 303 -5.22 17.26 -1.94
N LEU A 304 -5.20 16.75 -3.18
CA LEU A 304 -6.20 17.04 -4.19
C LEU A 304 -7.59 16.58 -3.76
N ARG A 305 -7.71 15.37 -3.20
CA ARG A 305 -8.99 14.88 -2.68
C ARG A 305 -9.52 15.73 -1.53
N GLN A 306 -8.68 16.08 -0.57
CA GLN A 306 -9.08 16.94 0.55
C GLN A 306 -9.51 18.32 0.06
N SER A 307 -8.75 18.90 -0.88
CA SER A 307 -9.05 20.20 -1.48
C SER A 307 -10.37 20.18 -2.25
N LEU A 308 -10.63 19.16 -3.07
CA LEU A 308 -11.90 18.99 -3.77
C LEU A 308 -13.05 18.78 -2.77
N ALA A 309 -12.88 17.91 -1.77
CA ALA A 309 -13.91 17.70 -0.74
C ALA A 309 -14.24 18.99 0.01
N LEU A 310 -13.23 19.79 0.37
CA LEU A 310 -13.42 21.09 1.00
C LEU A 310 -14.14 22.07 0.08
N LEU A 311 -13.82 22.08 -1.22
CA LEU A 311 -14.53 22.88 -2.21
C LEU A 311 -16.02 22.51 -2.23
N TRP A 312 -16.35 21.23 -2.37
CA TRP A 312 -17.75 20.75 -2.41
C TRP A 312 -18.52 21.02 -1.11
N VAL A 313 -17.94 20.73 0.06
CA VAL A 313 -18.60 21.06 1.33
C VAL A 313 -18.75 22.56 1.49
N GLY A 314 -17.72 23.33 1.11
CA GLY A 314 -17.72 24.78 1.18
C GLY A 314 -18.79 25.42 0.29
N THR A 315 -18.93 25.00 -0.97
CA THR A 315 -19.95 25.52 -1.89
C THR A 315 -21.36 25.23 -1.39
N GLY A 316 -21.60 24.04 -0.85
CA GLY A 316 -22.89 23.71 -0.24
C GLY A 316 -23.20 24.57 0.98
N LEU A 317 -22.26 24.74 1.92
CA LEU A 317 -22.45 25.59 3.11
C LEU A 317 -22.67 27.06 2.75
N VAL A 318 -21.88 27.60 1.82
CA VAL A 318 -22.01 28.99 1.35
C VAL A 318 -23.38 29.20 0.69
N SER A 319 -23.90 28.22 -0.04
CA SER A 319 -25.22 28.29 -0.68
C SER A 319 -26.36 28.31 0.33
N VAL A 320 -26.23 27.61 1.47
CA VAL A 320 -27.21 27.66 2.57
C VAL A 320 -27.15 28.98 3.34
N VAL A 321 -25.95 29.55 3.52
CA VAL A 321 -25.80 30.84 4.21
C VAL A 321 -26.30 32.00 3.34
N ASN A 322 -26.08 31.95 2.03
CA ASN A 322 -26.42 33.02 1.09
C ASN A 322 -27.58 32.62 0.15
N LEU A 323 -28.68 32.13 0.72
CA LEU A 323 -29.85 31.66 -0.05
C LEU A 323 -30.45 32.75 -0.96
N GLN A 324 -30.36 34.02 -0.56
CA GLN A 324 -30.86 35.14 -1.37
C GLN A 324 -30.06 35.28 -2.67
N ASP A 325 -28.73 35.19 -2.60
CA ASP A 325 -27.85 35.25 -3.76
C ASP A 325 -27.89 33.96 -4.60
N GLY A 326 -28.08 32.80 -3.97
CA GLY A 326 -28.23 31.53 -4.68
C GLY A 326 -29.50 31.50 -5.54
N THR A 327 -30.60 32.08 -5.04
CA THR A 327 -31.85 32.15 -5.80
C THR A 327 -31.86 33.22 -6.88
N SER A 328 -31.07 34.30 -6.77
CA SER A 328 -31.09 35.42 -7.75
C SER A 328 -30.67 34.99 -9.16
N LEU A 329 -29.65 34.14 -9.28
CA LEU A 329 -29.22 33.56 -10.56
C LEU A 329 -30.28 32.66 -11.19
N LEU A 330 -31.06 31.95 -10.36
CA LEU A 330 -32.18 31.15 -10.84
C LEU A 330 -33.31 32.03 -11.34
N ARG A 331 -33.56 33.20 -10.71
CA ARG A 331 -34.55 34.17 -11.19
C ARG A 331 -34.18 34.76 -12.55
N GLU A 332 -32.90 35.06 -12.76
CA GLU A 332 -32.39 35.50 -14.06
C GLU A 332 -32.64 34.46 -15.17
N ALA A 333 -32.63 33.17 -14.81
CA ALA A 333 -32.99 32.07 -15.69
C ALA A 333 -34.52 31.80 -15.77
N GLY A 334 -35.36 32.64 -15.15
CA GLY A 334 -36.82 32.50 -15.13
C GLY A 334 -37.37 31.48 -14.13
N ILE A 335 -36.56 31.05 -13.15
CA ILE A 335 -36.94 30.09 -12.11
C ILE A 335 -37.11 30.84 -10.78
N ASP A 336 -38.35 30.93 -10.31
CA ASP A 336 -38.72 31.74 -9.14
C ASP A 336 -39.39 30.96 -7.99
N GLY A 337 -39.53 31.64 -6.86
CA GLY A 337 -40.33 31.19 -5.72
C GLY A 337 -39.81 29.91 -5.06
N ARG A 338 -40.71 28.99 -4.72
CA ARG A 338 -40.39 27.75 -3.98
C ARG A 338 -39.52 26.80 -4.78
N ILE A 339 -39.58 26.86 -6.11
CA ILE A 339 -38.78 26.01 -7.01
C ILE A 339 -37.32 26.44 -6.95
N ALA A 340 -37.04 27.75 -7.05
CA ALA A 340 -35.68 28.29 -6.92
C ALA A 340 -35.04 27.94 -5.57
N LEU A 341 -35.82 28.07 -4.49
CA LEU A 341 -35.37 27.69 -3.15
C LEU A 341 -35.07 26.19 -3.05
N GLY A 342 -35.96 25.34 -3.58
CA GLY A 342 -35.79 23.89 -3.58
C GLY A 342 -34.56 23.44 -4.37
N VAL A 343 -34.32 24.03 -5.55
CA VAL A 343 -33.13 23.77 -6.37
C VAL A 343 -31.86 24.19 -5.64
N THR A 344 -31.87 25.37 -5.00
CA THR A 344 -30.70 25.89 -4.27
C THR A 344 -30.36 25.01 -3.06
N LEU A 345 -31.35 24.68 -2.22
CA LEU A 345 -31.15 23.82 -1.05
C LEU A 345 -30.79 22.39 -1.45
N GLY A 346 -31.43 21.85 -2.50
CA GLY A 346 -31.13 20.52 -3.02
C GLY A 346 -29.71 20.42 -3.57
N GLY A 347 -29.27 21.42 -4.36
CA GLY A 347 -27.91 21.52 -4.85
C GLY A 347 -26.90 21.65 -3.70
N ALA A 348 -27.18 22.51 -2.72
CA ALA A 348 -26.32 22.68 -1.55
C ALA A 348 -26.17 21.38 -0.73
N MET A 349 -27.25 20.64 -0.52
CA MET A 349 -27.21 19.34 0.15
C MET A 349 -26.42 18.32 -0.68
N TRP A 350 -26.63 18.28 -2.00
CA TRP A 350 -25.90 17.40 -2.91
C TRP A 350 -24.38 17.66 -2.86
N ASP A 351 -23.98 18.92 -2.87
CA ASP A 351 -22.59 19.36 -2.75
C ASP A 351 -21.94 18.86 -1.45
N VAL A 352 -22.59 19.07 -0.30
CA VAL A 352 -22.09 18.59 1.01
C VAL A 352 -21.99 17.07 1.02
N LEU A 353 -22.99 16.36 0.49
CA LEU A 353 -22.99 14.90 0.41
C LEU A 353 -21.84 14.38 -0.45
N LEU A 354 -21.60 14.96 -1.63
CA LEU A 354 -20.47 14.60 -2.50
C LEU A 354 -19.13 14.85 -1.82
N GLY A 355 -18.97 16.01 -1.18
CA GLY A 355 -17.75 16.36 -0.46
C GLY A 355 -17.46 15.40 0.70
N ALA A 356 -18.46 15.09 1.53
CA ALA A 356 -18.32 14.13 2.62
C ALA A 356 -18.04 12.70 2.11
N ALA A 357 -18.80 12.24 1.11
CA ALA A 357 -18.63 10.91 0.51
C ALA A 357 -17.24 10.73 -0.12
N ALA A 358 -16.65 11.78 -0.68
CA ALA A 358 -15.30 11.75 -1.23
C ALA A 358 -14.22 11.49 -0.15
N LEU A 359 -14.49 11.75 1.13
CA LEU A 359 -13.56 11.48 2.23
C LEU A 359 -13.70 10.04 2.77
N LEU A 360 -14.90 9.47 2.67
CA LEU A 360 -15.26 8.15 3.21
C LEU A 360 -14.82 7.02 2.29
N LYS A 361 -13.90 6.15 2.76
CA LYS A 361 -13.32 5.00 2.03
C LYS A 361 -14.30 4.25 1.10
N PRO A 362 -15.47 3.78 1.55
CA PRO A 362 -16.36 2.98 0.70
C PRO A 362 -16.95 3.76 -0.49
N PHE A 363 -17.04 5.09 -0.39
CA PHE A 363 -17.70 5.93 -1.39
C PHE A 363 -16.74 6.73 -2.27
N ARG A 364 -15.43 6.73 -1.99
CA ARG A 364 -14.44 7.58 -2.66
C ARG A 364 -14.50 7.51 -4.18
N GLY A 365 -14.49 6.30 -4.73
CA GLY A 365 -14.50 6.09 -6.18
C GLY A 365 -15.80 6.61 -6.82
N MET A 366 -16.94 6.23 -6.25
CA MET A 366 -18.26 6.64 -6.74
C MET A 366 -18.47 8.15 -6.60
N ALA A 367 -18.10 8.74 -5.46
CA ALA A 367 -18.21 10.16 -5.19
C ALA A 367 -17.36 10.98 -6.18
N THR A 368 -16.13 10.56 -6.47
CA THR A 368 -15.27 11.28 -7.44
C THR A 368 -15.88 11.26 -8.85
N ILE A 369 -16.49 10.14 -9.27
CA ILE A 369 -17.18 10.05 -10.56
C ILE A 369 -18.44 10.93 -10.55
N ALA A 370 -19.22 10.89 -9.48
CA ALA A 370 -20.41 11.70 -9.32
C ALA A 370 -20.10 13.21 -9.31
N GLN A 371 -18.99 13.62 -8.69
CA GLN A 371 -18.49 15.01 -8.74
C GLN A 371 -18.20 15.43 -10.19
N ALA A 372 -17.48 14.60 -10.96
CA ALA A 372 -17.19 14.89 -12.36
C ALA A 372 -18.46 15.00 -13.21
N ALA A 373 -19.42 14.09 -13.02
CA ALA A 373 -20.71 14.13 -13.70
C ALA A 373 -21.54 15.37 -13.31
N THR A 374 -21.52 15.74 -12.03
CA THR A 374 -22.23 16.91 -11.49
C THR A 374 -21.66 18.20 -12.06
N ILE A 375 -20.32 18.32 -12.18
CA ILE A 375 -19.67 19.46 -12.82
C ILE A 375 -20.12 19.60 -14.28
N LEU A 376 -20.13 18.50 -15.05
CA LEU A 376 -20.60 18.52 -16.45
C LEU A 376 -22.07 18.92 -16.56
N LEU A 377 -22.93 18.31 -15.75
CA LEU A 377 -24.37 18.54 -15.78
C LEU A 377 -24.70 20.00 -15.46
N TYR A 378 -24.20 20.54 -14.35
CA TYR A 378 -24.45 21.94 -14.00
C TYR A 378 -23.81 22.91 -14.98
N THR A 379 -22.65 22.60 -15.55
CA THR A 379 -22.03 23.44 -16.59
C THR A 379 -22.89 23.47 -17.86
N ALA A 380 -23.45 22.34 -18.28
CA ALA A 380 -24.34 22.26 -19.44
C ALA A 380 -25.65 23.06 -19.21
N ILE A 381 -26.27 22.87 -18.03
CA ILE A 381 -27.49 23.62 -17.64
C ILE A 381 -27.20 25.12 -17.60
N ALA A 382 -26.14 25.55 -16.92
CA ALA A 382 -25.78 26.96 -16.81
C ALA A 382 -25.41 27.58 -18.17
N THR A 383 -24.79 26.83 -19.07
CA THR A 383 -24.50 27.29 -20.44
C THR A 383 -25.77 27.50 -21.24
N ALA A 384 -26.77 26.61 -21.08
CA ALA A 384 -28.04 26.72 -21.79
C ALA A 384 -28.92 27.87 -21.25
N LEU A 385 -28.94 28.06 -19.93
CA LEU A 385 -29.80 29.06 -19.28
C LEU A 385 -29.16 30.46 -19.25
N LEU A 386 -27.84 30.53 -19.02
CA LEU A 386 -27.11 31.78 -18.79
C LEU A 386 -25.74 31.75 -19.50
N PRO A 387 -25.72 31.80 -20.85
CA PRO A 387 -24.48 31.71 -21.63
C PRO A 387 -23.48 32.83 -21.31
N GLY A 388 -23.94 33.97 -20.80
CA GLY A 388 -23.09 35.08 -20.36
C GLY A 388 -22.11 34.72 -19.24
N LEU A 389 -22.37 33.65 -18.47
CA LEU A 389 -21.49 33.20 -17.38
C LEU A 389 -20.11 32.71 -17.85
N TRP A 390 -19.93 32.45 -19.15
CA TRP A 390 -18.62 32.19 -19.75
C TRP A 390 -17.70 33.43 -19.76
N GLY A 391 -18.29 34.63 -19.85
CA GLY A 391 -17.58 35.91 -19.82
C GLY A 391 -17.57 36.59 -18.45
N ASP A 392 -18.08 35.93 -17.41
CA ASP A 392 -18.11 36.46 -16.05
C ASP A 392 -16.68 36.79 -15.55
N PRO A 393 -16.44 37.98 -14.97
CA PRO A 393 -15.10 38.39 -14.51
C PRO A 393 -14.47 37.46 -13.47
N LEU A 394 -15.29 36.72 -12.72
CA LEU A 394 -14.84 35.74 -11.74
C LEU A 394 -14.68 34.34 -12.34
N GLY A 395 -14.94 34.17 -13.64
CA GLY A 395 -14.72 32.96 -14.40
C GLY A 395 -15.55 31.77 -13.90
N ARG A 396 -16.82 32.02 -13.51
CA ARG A 396 -17.70 31.02 -12.88
C ARG A 396 -17.72 29.69 -13.63
N LEU A 397 -17.97 29.69 -14.94
CA LEU A 397 -17.96 28.46 -15.76
C LEU A 397 -16.56 28.04 -16.20
N LEU A 398 -15.65 28.98 -16.45
CA LEU A 398 -14.27 28.67 -16.86
C LEU A 398 -13.52 27.83 -15.81
N LYS A 399 -13.79 28.05 -14.52
CA LYS A 399 -13.22 27.26 -13.42
C LYS A 399 -13.66 25.79 -13.41
N ASN A 400 -14.80 25.47 -14.02
CA ASN A 400 -15.31 24.09 -14.06
C ASN A 400 -14.45 23.19 -14.94
N ILE A 401 -13.79 23.73 -15.97
CA ILE A 401 -12.91 22.95 -16.86
C ILE A 401 -11.72 22.34 -16.09
N PRO A 402 -10.85 23.13 -15.41
CA PRO A 402 -9.75 22.55 -14.64
C PRO A 402 -10.23 21.71 -13.45
N LEU A 403 -11.36 22.06 -12.81
CA LEU A 403 -11.95 21.24 -11.73
C LEU A 403 -12.42 19.87 -12.23
N PHE A 404 -13.03 19.82 -13.41
CA PHE A 404 -13.44 18.56 -14.04
C PHE A 404 -12.22 17.69 -14.35
N VAL A 405 -11.19 18.26 -14.98
CA VAL A 405 -9.95 17.54 -15.30
C VAL A 405 -9.26 17.04 -14.02
N ALA A 406 -9.17 17.87 -12.98
CA ALA A 406 -8.57 17.48 -11.70
C ALA A 406 -9.35 16.34 -11.02
N THR A 407 -10.68 16.39 -11.06
CA THR A 407 -11.56 15.33 -10.56
C THR A 407 -11.36 14.02 -11.33
N LEU A 408 -11.26 14.07 -12.67
CA LEU A 408 -10.98 12.90 -13.50
C LEU A 408 -9.59 12.30 -13.22
N LEU A 409 -8.57 13.15 -13.08
CA LEU A 409 -7.21 12.72 -12.70
C LEU A 409 -7.24 11.99 -11.35
N LEU A 410 -7.94 12.56 -10.37
CA LEU A 410 -8.11 11.92 -9.07
C LEU A 410 -8.83 10.57 -9.20
N ALA A 411 -9.87 10.46 -10.04
CA ALA A 411 -10.58 9.21 -10.27
C ALA A 411 -9.66 8.11 -10.83
N GLN A 412 -8.80 8.44 -11.80
CA GLN A 412 -7.86 7.49 -12.39
C GLN A 412 -6.79 7.02 -11.40
N ILE A 413 -6.25 7.95 -10.61
CA ILE A 413 -5.22 7.63 -9.59
C ILE A 413 -5.82 6.78 -8.45
N SER A 414 -7.09 7.00 -8.10
CA SER A 414 -7.74 6.34 -6.97
C SER A 414 -8.14 4.89 -7.27
N ARG A 415 -8.51 4.56 -8.52
CA ARG A 415 -8.95 3.21 -8.94
C ARG A 415 -7.95 2.09 -8.63
N ARG A 416 -6.64 2.40 -8.56
CA ARG A 416 -5.58 1.42 -8.23
C ARG A 416 -5.34 1.22 -6.73
N SER A 417 -5.77 2.16 -5.89
CA SER A 417 -5.43 2.15 -4.45
C SER A 417 -6.42 1.37 -3.57
N ASP A 418 -7.65 1.13 -4.05
CA ASP A 418 -8.72 0.52 -3.26
C ASP A 418 -8.74 -1.03 -3.32
N HIS A 419 -7.86 -1.65 -4.11
CA HIS A 419 -7.75 -3.11 -4.28
C HIS A 419 -6.57 -3.74 -3.50
N GLY A 420 -5.94 -2.99 -2.60
CA GLY A 420 -4.76 -3.40 -1.82
C GLY A 420 -5.08 -4.02 -0.46
#